data_AF-A0A1I6VTK6-F1
#
_entry.id   AF-A0A1I6VTK6-F1
#
_cell.length_a   1.000
_cell.length_b   1.000
_cell.length_c   1.000
_cell.angle_alpha   90.00
_cell.angle_beta   90.00
_cell.angle_gamma   90.00
#
_symmetry.space_group_name_H-M   'P 1'
#
loop_
_entity.id
_entity.type
_entity.pdbx_description
1 polymer ?
#
loop_
_entity_poly.entity_id
_entity_poly.type
_entity_poly.pdbx_seq_one_letter_code
_entity_poly.pdbx_strand_id
1 'polypeptide(L)'
;MGDAAHLHSPAGAQGMNTGIGDAINLAWKLAAVIKNQASEQLLESYQIERRAFAEKLVKSTDRIFSIITAEGALAAKIRTQIVPYLLPKIYNNAPLSRIISQLGIHYRHSPLSQGKTGKIHAGDRLPWIQQARSNNFE
;
A
#
# COMPACT_ATOMS: atom_id res chain seq x y z
N MET A 1 -0.21 -13.02 7.66
CA MET A 1 -0.39 -12.67 6.24
C MET A 1 -1.86 -12.54 5.95
N GLY A 2 -2.28 -11.50 5.21
CA GLY A 2 -3.71 -11.32 4.88
C GLY A 2 -4.60 -11.14 6.12
N ASP A 3 -5.86 -11.56 6.05
CA ASP A 3 -6.86 -11.40 7.12
C ASP A 3 -6.44 -12.08 8.43
N ALA A 4 -5.57 -13.10 8.38
CA ALA A 4 -5.00 -13.76 9.55
C ALA A 4 -4.00 -12.91 10.36
N ALA A 5 -3.51 -11.79 9.80
CA ALA A 5 -2.65 -10.84 10.53
C ALA A 5 -3.32 -9.51 10.86
N HIS A 6 -4.48 -9.21 10.25
CA HIS A 6 -4.98 -7.84 10.14
C HIS A 6 -6.50 -7.85 9.87
N LEU A 7 -7.36 -7.84 10.91
CA LEU A 7 -8.82 -7.66 10.76
C LEU A 7 -9.19 -6.16 10.71
N HIS A 8 -9.80 -5.73 9.60
CA HIS A 8 -10.16 -4.33 9.36
C HIS A 8 -11.55 -4.25 8.72
N SER A 9 -12.24 -3.13 8.91
CA SER A 9 -13.55 -2.86 8.29
C SER A 9 -13.48 -3.00 6.75
N PRO A 10 -14.45 -3.68 6.10
CA PRO A 10 -14.44 -3.99 4.66
C PRO A 10 -14.61 -2.75 3.74
N ALA A 11 -14.68 -1.55 4.32
CA ALA A 11 -14.80 -0.28 3.62
C ALA A 11 -13.52 0.04 2.81
N GLY A 12 -13.36 -0.60 1.65
CA GLY A 12 -12.28 -0.32 0.69
C GLY A 12 -11.88 -1.47 -0.23
N ALA A 13 -12.36 -2.70 -0.01
CA ALA A 13 -11.97 -3.89 -0.79
C ALA A 13 -10.43 -4.10 -0.90
N GLN A 14 -9.67 -3.66 0.11
CA GLN A 14 -8.20 -3.68 0.08
C GLN A 14 -7.58 -4.93 0.73
N GLY A 15 -8.38 -5.81 1.37
CA GLY A 15 -7.88 -7.00 2.07
C GLY A 15 -7.15 -7.97 1.15
N MET A 16 -7.76 -8.32 0.01
CA MET A 16 -7.17 -9.25 -0.96
C MET A 16 -5.90 -8.69 -1.61
N ASN A 17 -5.92 -7.43 -2.06
CA ASN A 17 -4.76 -6.77 -2.67
C ASN A 17 -3.58 -6.68 -1.69
N THR A 18 -3.89 -6.36 -0.43
CA THR A 18 -2.91 -6.35 0.67
C THR A 18 -2.28 -7.72 0.87
N GLY A 19 -3.09 -8.79 0.87
CA GLY A 19 -2.67 -10.17 1.08
C GLY A 19 -1.78 -10.71 -0.05
N ILE A 20 -2.08 -10.34 -1.30
CA ILE A 20 -1.24 -10.70 -2.46
C ILE A 20 0.13 -10.02 -2.37
N GLY A 21 0.17 -8.72 -2.09
CA GLY A 21 1.45 -8.00 -1.91
C GLY A 21 2.27 -8.53 -0.74
N ASP A 22 1.58 -8.99 0.30
CA ASP A 22 2.13 -9.70 1.45
C ASP A 22 2.86 -10.99 1.02
N ALA A 23 2.14 -11.87 0.34
CA ALA A 23 2.64 -13.16 -0.11
C ALA A 23 3.85 -13.01 -1.04
N ILE A 24 3.78 -12.06 -1.99
CA ILE A 24 4.89 -11.77 -2.90
C ILE A 24 6.13 -11.32 -2.12
N ASN A 25 6.00 -10.44 -1.12
CA ASN A 25 7.15 -9.95 -0.35
C ASN A 25 7.80 -11.07 0.48
N LEU A 26 7.01 -11.94 1.12
CA LEU A 26 7.57 -13.01 1.95
C LEU A 26 8.12 -14.18 1.14
N ALA A 27 7.47 -14.58 0.04
CA ALA A 27 7.78 -15.82 -0.66
C ALA A 27 9.26 -15.90 -1.06
N TRP A 28 9.83 -14.82 -1.61
CA TRP A 28 11.23 -14.80 -2.01
C TRP A 28 12.19 -14.73 -0.82
N LYS A 29 11.85 -13.97 0.23
CA LYS A 29 12.66 -13.85 1.46
C LYS A 29 12.75 -15.20 2.18
N LEU A 30 11.62 -15.87 2.32
CA LEU A 30 11.54 -17.20 2.93
C LEU A 30 12.29 -18.24 2.10
N ALA A 31 12.13 -18.22 0.78
CA ALA A 31 12.86 -19.13 -0.11
C ALA A 31 14.39 -18.92 -0.03
N ALA A 32 14.85 -17.66 0.04
CA ALA A 32 16.27 -17.35 0.17
C ALA A 32 16.86 -17.84 1.49
N VAL A 33 16.14 -17.69 2.60
CA VAL A 33 16.58 -18.20 3.92
C VAL A 33 16.59 -19.73 3.95
N ILE A 34 15.51 -20.41 3.49
CA ILE A 34 15.45 -21.88 3.46
C ILE A 34 16.58 -22.48 2.60
N LYS A 35 16.95 -21.81 1.51
CA LYS A 35 18.06 -22.23 0.64
C LYS A 35 19.45 -21.83 1.16
N ASN A 36 19.56 -21.25 2.35
CA ASN A 36 20.79 -20.71 2.93
C ASN A 36 21.49 -19.66 2.02
N GLN A 37 20.72 -18.94 1.19
CA GLN A 37 21.22 -17.90 0.30
C GLN A 37 21.17 -16.50 0.95
N ALA A 38 20.50 -16.37 2.09
CA ALA A 38 20.39 -15.14 2.86
C ALA A 38 20.29 -15.44 4.36
N SER A 39 20.74 -14.50 5.19
CA SER A 39 20.58 -14.58 6.65
C SER A 39 19.13 -14.39 7.08
N GLU A 40 18.78 -14.87 8.27
CA GLU A 40 17.47 -14.66 8.90
C GLU A 40 17.07 -13.17 9.04
N GLN A 41 18.04 -12.26 9.15
CA GLN A 41 17.81 -10.81 9.15
C GLN A 41 17.04 -10.32 7.91
N LEU A 42 17.15 -11.02 6.78
CA LEU A 42 16.35 -10.73 5.60
C LEU A 42 14.86 -10.98 5.87
N LEU A 43 14.52 -12.03 6.63
CA LEU A 43 13.16 -12.34 7.01
C LEU A 43 12.61 -11.34 8.03
N GLU A 44 13.46 -10.83 8.93
CA GLU A 44 13.05 -9.78 9.89
C GLU A 44 12.60 -8.49 9.18
N SER A 45 13.22 -8.16 8.04
CA SER A 45 12.81 -7.00 7.22
C SER A 45 11.34 -7.06 6.79
N TYR A 46 10.78 -8.27 6.60
CA TYR A 46 9.37 -8.43 6.24
C TYR A 46 8.44 -7.84 7.30
N GLN A 47 8.71 -8.06 8.59
CA GLN A 47 7.88 -7.53 9.66
C GLN A 47 7.92 -6.00 9.71
N ILE A 48 9.12 -5.41 9.56
CA ILE A 48 9.32 -3.95 9.55
C ILE A 48 8.55 -3.32 8.38
N GLU A 49 8.70 -3.88 7.18
CA GLU A 49 8.03 -3.43 5.97
C GLU A 49 6.50 -3.54 6.07
N ARG A 50 6.00 -4.60 6.71
CA ARG A 50 4.56 -4.84 6.84
C ARG A 50 3.88 -4.06 7.93
N ARG A 51 4.55 -3.80 9.05
CA ARG A 51 4.02 -2.94 10.11
C ARG A 51 3.76 -1.53 9.58
N ALA A 52 4.72 -0.96 8.86
CA ALA A 52 4.57 0.35 8.24
C ALA A 52 3.39 0.40 7.23
N PHE A 53 3.18 -0.68 6.48
CA PHE A 53 2.05 -0.79 5.57
C PHE A 53 0.70 -0.88 6.32
N ALA A 54 0.62 -1.76 7.32
CA ALA A 54 -0.59 -1.95 8.13
C ALA A 54 -1.01 -0.67 8.85
N GLU A 55 -0.07 0.04 9.48
CA GLU A 55 -0.34 1.31 10.15
C GLU A 55 -0.88 2.39 9.18
N LYS A 56 -0.37 2.44 7.95
CA LYS A 56 -0.84 3.38 6.92
C LYS A 56 -2.24 3.01 6.42
N LEU A 57 -2.52 1.71 6.28
CA LEU A 57 -3.83 1.18 5.89
C LEU A 57 -4.87 1.51 6.96
N VAL A 58 -4.62 1.14 8.23
CA VAL A 58 -5.48 1.42 9.39
C VAL A 58 -5.83 2.90 9.47
N LYS A 59 -4.82 3.78 9.50
CA LYS A 59 -5.04 5.23 9.59
C LYS A 59 -5.88 5.79 8.43
N SER A 60 -5.74 5.23 7.24
CA SER A 60 -6.50 5.67 6.07
C SER A 60 -7.95 5.21 6.13
N THR A 61 -8.17 3.94 6.47
CA THR A 61 -9.50 3.34 6.60
C THR A 61 -10.27 3.95 7.77
N ASP A 62 -9.64 4.16 8.93
CA ASP A 62 -10.23 4.80 10.10
C ASP A 62 -10.69 6.24 9.81
N ARG A 63 -9.88 6.98 9.04
CA ARG A 63 -10.22 8.35 8.64
C ARG A 63 -11.41 8.39 7.69
N ILE A 64 -11.51 7.44 6.77
CA ILE A 64 -12.67 7.32 5.87
C ILE A 64 -13.90 6.88 6.65
N PHE A 65 -13.75 5.86 7.51
CA PHE A 65 -14.85 5.32 8.31
C PHE A 65 -15.44 6.40 9.23
N SER A 66 -14.61 7.16 9.94
CA SER A 66 -15.09 8.25 10.81
C SER A 66 -15.83 9.36 10.05
N ILE A 67 -15.49 9.63 8.79
CA ILE A 67 -16.25 10.55 7.94
C ILE A 67 -17.61 9.96 7.53
N ILE A 68 -17.67 8.67 7.25
CA ILE A 68 -18.90 7.98 6.83
C ILE A 68 -19.89 7.83 8.00
N THR A 69 -19.38 7.51 9.19
CA THR A 69 -20.17 7.25 10.40
C THR A 69 -20.42 8.49 11.25
N ALA A 70 -19.88 9.64 10.87
CA ALA A 70 -20.16 10.90 11.54
C ALA A 70 -21.67 11.15 11.66
N GLU A 71 -22.15 11.34 12.89
CA GLU A 71 -23.55 11.57 13.20
C GLU A 71 -23.90 13.07 13.12
N GLY A 72 -25.18 13.36 12.84
CA GLY A 72 -25.72 14.72 12.81
C GLY A 72 -26.30 15.15 11.46
N ALA A 73 -27.23 16.10 11.52
CA ALA A 73 -27.93 16.62 10.33
C ALA A 73 -26.99 17.21 9.28
N LEU A 74 -25.88 17.84 9.72
CA LEU A 74 -24.84 18.38 8.84
C LEU A 74 -24.06 17.27 8.13
N ALA A 75 -23.66 16.21 8.84
CA ALA A 75 -22.95 15.07 8.26
C ALA A 75 -23.81 14.33 7.23
N ALA A 76 -25.10 14.14 7.53
CA ALA A 76 -26.06 13.57 6.58
C ALA A 76 -26.21 14.41 5.31
N LYS A 77 -26.24 15.75 5.45
CA LYS A 77 -26.35 16.68 4.32
C LYS A 77 -25.09 16.69 3.45
N ILE A 78 -23.90 16.67 4.06
CA ILE A 78 -22.63 16.55 3.35
C ILE A 78 -22.58 15.23 2.56
N ARG A 79 -22.92 14.11 3.20
CA ARG A 79 -22.92 12.77 2.58
C ARG A 79 -23.89 12.64 1.41
N THR A 80 -25.05 13.29 1.48
CA THR A 80 -26.11 13.15 0.46
C THR A 80 -26.01 14.19 -0.65
N GLN A 81 -25.53 15.40 -0.38
CA GLN A 81 -25.56 16.51 -1.34
C GLN A 81 -24.18 16.90 -1.87
N ILE A 82 -23.12 16.78 -1.05
CA ILE A 82 -21.78 17.25 -1.42
C ILE A 82 -20.92 16.08 -1.94
N VAL A 83 -20.94 14.95 -1.24
CA VAL A 83 -20.09 13.79 -1.54
C VAL A 83 -20.31 13.24 -2.97
N PRO A 84 -21.53 13.05 -3.50
CA PRO A 84 -21.73 12.55 -4.87
C PRO A 84 -21.17 13.47 -5.96
N TYR A 85 -21.12 14.78 -5.71
CA TYR A 85 -20.59 15.75 -6.66
C TYR A 85 -19.06 15.87 -6.59
N LEU A 86 -18.47 15.74 -5.40
CA LEU A 86 -17.03 15.81 -5.20
C LEU A 86 -16.32 14.48 -5.50
N LEU A 87 -16.94 13.33 -5.20
CA LEU A 87 -16.36 11.99 -5.41
C LEU A 87 -15.72 11.78 -6.78
N PRO A 88 -16.39 12.07 -7.92
CA PRO A 88 -15.79 11.87 -9.24
C PRO A 88 -14.56 12.76 -9.45
N LYS A 89 -14.59 14.00 -8.95
CA LYS A 89 -13.48 14.96 -9.07
C LYS A 89 -12.29 14.55 -8.21
N ILE A 90 -12.54 14.00 -7.03
CA ILE A 90 -11.49 13.56 -6.11
C ILE A 90 -10.94 12.19 -6.53
N TYR A 91 -11.77 11.29 -7.07
CA TYR A 91 -11.33 9.99 -7.58
C TYR A 91 -10.36 10.11 -8.76
N ASN A 92 -10.60 11.08 -9.66
CA ASN A 92 -9.71 11.36 -10.78
C ASN A 92 -8.40 12.05 -10.38
N ASN A 93 -8.20 12.38 -9.10
CA ASN A 93 -6.93 12.91 -8.63
C ASN A 93 -5.91 11.78 -8.43
N ALA A 94 -4.80 11.87 -9.19
CA ALA A 94 -3.68 10.93 -9.18
C ALA A 94 -3.15 10.52 -7.78
N PRO A 95 -3.02 11.39 -6.77
CA PRO A 95 -2.53 10.97 -5.46
C PRO A 95 -3.50 10.05 -4.70
N LEU A 96 -4.82 10.27 -4.81
CA LEU A 96 -5.81 9.44 -4.11
C LEU A 96 -5.94 8.07 -4.79
N SER A 97 -5.97 8.03 -6.12
CA SER A 97 -6.05 6.78 -6.87
C SER A 97 -4.86 5.86 -6.57
N ARG A 98 -3.64 6.41 -6.38
CA ARG A 98 -2.44 5.65 -5.98
C ARG A 98 -2.51 5.05 -4.57
N ILE A 99 -3.24 5.69 -3.65
CA ILE A 99 -3.44 5.18 -2.29
C ILE A 99 -4.44 4.02 -2.33
N ILE A 100 -5.58 4.21 -3.02
CA ILE A 100 -6.64 3.21 -3.13
C ILE A 100 -6.15 1.96 -3.88
N SER A 101 -5.42 2.16 -4.98
CA SER A 101 -4.83 1.08 -5.80
C SER A 101 -3.56 0.46 -5.20
N GLN A 102 -3.10 0.94 -4.04
CA GLN A 102 -1.85 0.47 -3.40
C GLN A 102 -0.58 0.69 -4.23
N LEU A 103 -0.64 1.47 -5.32
CA LEU A 103 0.51 1.87 -6.14
C LEU A 103 1.44 2.87 -5.43
N GLY A 104 1.01 3.43 -4.30
CA GLY A 104 1.79 4.33 -3.45
C GLY A 104 2.61 3.64 -2.36
N ILE A 105 2.67 2.31 -2.31
CA ILE A 105 3.51 1.58 -1.34
C ILE A 105 4.98 1.75 -1.72
N HIS A 106 5.81 2.07 -0.73
CA HIS A 106 7.26 2.12 -0.84
C HIS A 106 7.90 1.68 0.48
N TYR A 107 9.05 1.03 0.41
CA TYR A 107 9.80 0.49 1.53
C TYR A 107 11.05 1.30 1.89
N ARG A 108 11.09 2.60 1.57
CA ARG A 108 12.23 3.51 1.80
C ARG A 108 12.85 3.48 3.22
N HIS A 109 12.08 3.06 4.23
CA HIS A 109 12.54 2.95 5.63
C HIS A 109 12.92 1.51 6.02
N SER A 110 12.92 0.57 5.08
CA SER A 110 13.39 -0.80 5.29
C SER A 110 14.92 -0.80 5.43
N PRO A 111 15.49 -1.66 6.30
CA PRO A 111 16.94 -1.83 6.38
C PRO A 111 17.60 -2.24 5.05
N LEU A 112 16.82 -2.81 4.12
CA LEU A 112 17.27 -3.19 2.78
C LEU A 112 17.34 -2.01 1.79
N SER A 113 16.70 -0.90 2.10
CA SER A 113 16.54 0.23 1.18
C SER A 113 17.66 1.25 1.37
N GLN A 114 18.74 1.11 0.59
CA GLN A 114 19.89 2.00 0.65
C GLN A 114 20.17 2.64 -0.72
N GLY A 115 20.35 3.97 -0.72
CA GLY A 115 20.72 4.73 -1.91
C GLY A 115 19.57 5.39 -2.66
N LYS A 116 19.96 6.25 -3.60
CA LYS A 116 19.06 7.07 -4.43
C LYS A 116 19.73 7.34 -5.78
N THR A 117 18.95 7.33 -6.85
CA THR A 117 19.38 7.77 -8.18
C THR A 117 18.34 8.72 -8.77
N GLY A 118 18.74 9.96 -9.04
CA GLY A 118 17.83 11.01 -9.49
C GLY A 118 16.64 11.21 -8.54
N LYS A 119 15.42 10.91 -9.01
CA LYS A 119 14.17 10.99 -8.21
C LYS A 119 13.78 9.66 -7.56
N ILE A 120 14.45 8.56 -7.91
CA ILE A 120 14.15 7.20 -7.47
C ILE A 120 14.95 6.89 -6.21
N HIS A 121 14.28 6.39 -5.17
CA HIS A 121 14.91 5.97 -3.93
C HIS A 121 14.85 4.45 -3.81
N ALA A 122 15.83 3.85 -3.14
CA ALA A 122 15.73 2.44 -2.78
C ALA A 122 14.45 2.18 -1.97
N GLY A 123 13.80 1.06 -2.24
CA GLY A 123 12.48 0.74 -1.68
C GLY A 123 11.30 1.36 -2.44
N ASP A 124 11.52 2.21 -3.44
CA ASP A 124 10.45 2.58 -4.37
C ASP A 124 10.05 1.38 -5.23
N ARG A 125 8.76 1.27 -5.51
CA ARG A 125 8.31 0.42 -6.62
C ARG A 125 8.91 0.99 -7.91
N LEU A 126 9.60 0.15 -8.67
CA LEU A 126 10.20 0.55 -9.93
C LEU A 126 9.09 1.08 -10.86
N PRO A 127 9.17 2.35 -11.32
CA PRO A 127 8.20 2.88 -12.25
C PRO A 127 8.30 2.13 -13.58
N TRP A 128 7.24 2.15 -14.38
CA TRP A 128 7.34 1.69 -15.75
C TRP A 128 8.33 2.58 -16.52
N ILE A 129 9.31 1.97 -17.19
CA ILE A 129 10.34 2.66 -17.95
C ILE A 129 10.40 2.02 -19.33
N GLN A 130 10.04 2.80 -20.36
CA GLN A 130 10.27 2.43 -21.74
C GLN A 130 11.74 2.68 -22.08
N GLN A 131 12.43 1.65 -22.56
CA GLN A 131 13.78 1.75 -23.13
C GLN A 131 13.68 1.72 -24.66
N ALA A 132 14.77 2.10 -25.33
CA ALA A 132 14.80 2.26 -26.79
C ALA A 132 14.45 0.96 -27.58
N ARG A 133 14.55 -0.21 -26.95
CA ARG A 133 14.27 -1.52 -27.58
C ARG A 133 13.45 -2.49 -26.72
N SER A 134 13.07 -2.11 -25.50
CA SER A 134 12.33 -2.97 -24.56
C SER A 134 11.70 -2.11 -23.46
N ASN A 135 11.06 -2.75 -22.48
CA ASN A 135 10.63 -2.11 -21.25
C ASN A 135 11.13 -2.93 -20.04
N ASN A 136 10.94 -2.43 -18.82
CA ASN A 136 11.42 -3.11 -17.61
C ASN A 136 10.61 -4.36 -17.20
N PHE A 137 9.74 -4.88 -18.06
CA PHE A 137 8.98 -6.12 -17.88
C PHE A 137 9.19 -7.17 -18.99
N GLU A 138 9.88 -6.81 -20.09
CA GLU A 138 10.17 -7.65 -21.26
C GLU A 138 11.69 -7.82 -21.44
#